data_AF-A0A1G8W0K0-F1
#
_entry.id   AF-A0A1G8W0K0-F1
#
_cell.length_a   1.000
_cell.length_b   1.000
_cell.length_c   1.000
_cell.angle_alpha   90.00
_cell.angle_beta   90.00
_cell.angle_gamma   90.00
#
_symmetry.space_group_name_H-M   'P 1'
#
loop_
_entity.id
_entity.type
_entity.pdbx_description
1 polymer ?
#
loop_
_entity_poly.entity_id
_entity_poly.type
_entity_poly.pdbx_seq_one_letter_code
_entity_poly.pdbx_strand_id
1 'polypeptide(L)'
;MTLWDDRILEICRNDDDNLCKVSELAKNDHVRVSRSTVSRRCQKLAEHGLLRPVGDGVYILTDRGEGYLDGKISTYENEPDRVPQSDDENDGVSSPSSPESP
;
A
#
# COMPACT_ATOMS: atom_id res chain seq x y z
N MET A 1 -7.54 -10.78 0.88
CA MET A 1 -6.91 -10.41 2.16
C MET A 1 -7.48 -11.24 3.32
N THR A 2 -6.80 -11.24 4.47
CA THR A 2 -7.20 -11.84 5.77
C THR A 2 -6.86 -10.88 6.90
N LEU A 3 -7.45 -11.05 8.09
CA LEU A 3 -7.13 -10.25 9.29
C LEU A 3 -5.62 -10.10 9.57
N TRP A 4 -4.83 -11.14 9.29
CA TRP A 4 -3.38 -11.10 9.52
C TRP A 4 -2.61 -10.22 8.53
N ASP A 5 -3.17 -9.93 7.36
CA ASP A 5 -2.50 -9.09 6.36
C ASP A 5 -2.42 -7.65 6.85
N ASP A 6 -3.55 -7.11 7.30
CA ASP A 6 -3.65 -5.75 7.80
C ASP A 6 -2.72 -5.58 9.00
N ARG A 7 -2.73 -6.56 9.93
CA ARG A 7 -1.80 -6.56 11.08
C ARG A 7 -0.33 -6.62 10.66
N ILE A 8 0.02 -7.43 9.66
CA ILE A 8 1.40 -7.49 9.17
C ILE A 8 1.81 -6.13 8.60
N LEU A 9 0.97 -5.53 7.74
CA LEU A 9 1.23 -4.22 7.13
C LEU A 9 1.34 -3.10 8.17
N GLU A 10 0.46 -3.08 9.17
CA GLU A 10 0.51 -2.13 10.29
C GLU A 10 1.80 -2.25 11.09
N ILE A 11 2.24 -3.47 11.40
CA ILE A 11 3.50 -3.70 12.12
C ILE A 11 4.68 -3.19 11.30
N CYS A 12 4.68 -3.42 9.99
CA CYS A 12 5.73 -2.92 9.11
C CYS A 12 5.77 -1.40 9.04
N ARG A 13 4.60 -0.73 8.99
CA ARG A 13 4.49 0.73 8.97
C ARG A 13 5.02 1.38 10.26
N ASN A 14 4.94 0.67 11.37
CA ASN A 14 5.43 1.16 12.67
C ASN A 14 6.95 0.97 12.84
N ASP A 15 7.64 0.31 11.90
CA ASP A 15 9.09 0.22 11.87
C ASP A 15 9.68 1.45 11.17
N ASP A 16 10.75 2.04 11.72
CA ASP A 16 11.33 3.30 11.23
C ASP A 16 11.76 3.24 9.75
N ASP A 17 12.12 2.05 9.26
CA ASP A 17 12.57 1.81 7.88
C ASP A 17 11.48 1.15 7.02
N ASN A 18 10.23 1.09 7.50
CA ASN A 18 9.14 0.36 6.83
C ASN A 18 9.49 -1.13 6.57
N LEU A 19 10.36 -1.72 7.41
CA LEU A 19 10.90 -3.07 7.21
C LEU A 19 10.05 -4.14 7.91
N CYS A 20 9.72 -5.17 7.16
CA CYS A 20 9.06 -6.37 7.64
C CYS A 20 10.04 -7.53 7.69
N LYS A 21 10.43 -7.98 8.89
CA LYS A 21 11.19 -9.23 9.05
C LYS A 21 10.25 -10.35 9.45
N VAL A 22 10.12 -11.41 8.65
CA VAL A 22 9.25 -12.56 8.95
C VAL A 22 9.55 -13.18 10.32
N SER A 23 10.82 -13.19 10.74
CA SER A 23 11.21 -13.68 12.07
C SER A 23 10.68 -12.83 13.21
N GLU A 24 10.60 -11.50 13.03
CA GLU A 24 10.14 -10.57 14.05
C GLU A 24 8.61 -10.48 14.06
N LEU A 25 7.99 -10.46 12.88
CA LEU A 25 6.54 -10.56 12.72
C LEU A 25 5.99 -11.82 13.41
N ALA A 26 6.67 -12.96 13.29
CA ALA A 26 6.23 -14.21 13.92
C ALA A 26 6.40 -14.24 15.46
N LYS A 27 7.19 -13.33 16.04
CA LYS A 27 7.36 -13.18 17.49
C LYS A 27 6.50 -12.06 18.07
N ASN A 28 5.91 -11.22 17.22
CA ASN A 28 5.12 -10.09 17.65
C ASN A 28 3.83 -10.57 18.35
N ASP A 29 3.52 -10.00 19.52
CA ASP A 29 2.36 -10.38 20.33
C ASP A 29 1.01 -10.21 19.61
N HIS A 30 0.99 -9.32 18.61
CA HIS A 30 -0.17 -9.05 17.77
C HIS A 30 -0.33 -10.03 16.62
N VAL A 31 0.59 -10.99 16.43
CA VAL A 31 0.55 -12.00 15.37
C VAL A 31 0.45 -13.39 15.99
N ARG A 32 -0.75 -13.98 16.02
CA ARG A 32 -1.03 -15.28 16.66
C ARG A 32 -0.91 -16.47 15.71
N VAL A 33 -0.10 -16.36 14.66
CA VAL A 33 0.07 -17.40 13.63
C VAL A 33 1.52 -17.86 13.53
N SER A 34 1.71 -19.09 13.04
CA SER A 34 3.04 -19.64 12.86
C SER A 34 3.86 -18.84 11.85
N ARG A 35 5.19 -18.87 12.01
CA ARG A 35 6.14 -18.24 11.08
C ARG A 35 5.91 -18.65 9.62
N SER A 36 5.57 -19.91 9.38
CA SER A 36 5.27 -20.42 8.03
C SER A 36 4.03 -19.75 7.42
N THR A 37 3.02 -19.47 8.23
CA THR A 37 1.83 -18.72 7.81
C THR A 37 2.20 -17.27 7.52
N VAL A 38 2.95 -16.61 8.42
CA VAL A 38 3.45 -15.23 8.22
C VAL A 38 4.20 -15.12 6.90
N SER A 39 5.15 -16.02 6.64
CA SER A 39 5.92 -16.05 5.38
C SER A 39 5.01 -16.10 4.15
N ARG A 40 4.02 -16.99 4.16
CA ARG A 40 3.04 -17.12 3.06
C ARG A 40 2.19 -15.87 2.90
N ARG A 41 1.85 -15.17 3.99
CA ARG A 41 1.12 -13.89 3.94
C ARG A 41 1.99 -12.79 3.34
N CYS A 42 3.23 -12.63 3.79
CA CYS A 42 4.15 -11.64 3.22
C CYS A 42 4.36 -11.85 1.71
N GLN A 43 4.46 -13.11 1.27
CA GLN A 43 4.55 -13.42 -0.15
C GLN A 43 3.29 -12.99 -0.93
N LYS A 44 2.09 -13.29 -0.42
CA LYS A 44 0.83 -12.81 -1.04
C LYS A 44 0.73 -11.29 -1.07
N LEU A 45 1.10 -10.62 0.01
CA LEU A 45 1.14 -9.15 0.07
C LEU A 45 2.10 -8.58 -0.98
N ALA A 46 3.21 -9.26 -1.23
CA ALA A 46 4.14 -8.90 -2.29
C ALA A 46 3.59 -9.15 -3.70
N GLU A 47 2.85 -10.23 -3.92
CA GLU A 47 2.12 -10.48 -5.18
C GLU A 47 1.10 -9.37 -5.48
N HIS A 48 0.49 -8.79 -4.45
CA HIS A 48 -0.40 -7.63 -4.56
C HIS A 48 0.32 -6.27 -4.63
N GLY A 49 1.66 -6.26 -4.62
CA GLY A 49 2.47 -5.05 -4.67
C GLY A 49 2.42 -4.18 -3.40
N LEU A 50 1.87 -4.69 -2.30
CA LEU A 50 1.79 -3.98 -1.00
C LEU A 50 3.10 -4.09 -0.22
N LEU A 51 3.85 -5.18 -0.45
CA LEU A 51 5.18 -5.38 0.06
C LEU A 51 6.15 -5.61 -1.10
N ARG A 52 7.43 -5.29 -0.89
CA ARG A 52 8.51 -5.62 -1.82
C ARG A 52 9.53 -6.52 -1.13
N PRO A 53 9.85 -7.71 -1.68
CA PRO A 53 10.87 -8.58 -1.11
C PRO A 53 12.26 -7.96 -1.30
N VAL A 54 13.06 -7.98 -0.23
CA VAL A 54 14.46 -7.52 -0.23
C VAL A 54 15.42 -8.71 -0.21
N GLY A 55 15.06 -9.79 0.48
CA GLY A 55 15.88 -11.00 0.65
C GLY A 55 15.74 -11.57 2.05
N ASP A 56 16.08 -12.84 2.27
CA ASP A 56 16.13 -13.49 3.59
C ASP A 56 14.85 -13.38 4.46
N GLY A 57 13.68 -13.29 3.83
CA GLY A 57 12.41 -13.08 4.54
C GLY A 57 12.24 -11.66 5.08
N VAL A 58 12.96 -10.71 4.51
CA VAL A 58 12.81 -9.27 4.72
C VAL A 58 12.03 -8.68 3.55
N TYR A 59 11.04 -7.85 3.90
CA TYR A 59 10.21 -7.10 2.96
C TYR A 59 10.20 -5.62 3.35
N ILE A 60 9.87 -4.75 2.40
CA ILE A 60 9.66 -3.32 2.62
C ILE A 60 8.20 -2.99 2.28
N LEU A 61 7.54 -2.18 3.11
CA LEU A 61 6.23 -1.61 2.80
C LEU A 61 6.34 -0.67 1.60
N THR A 62 5.48 -0.84 0.60
CA THR A 62 5.46 0.03 -0.58
C THR A 62 4.49 1.20 -0.39
N ASP A 63 4.58 2.23 -1.23
CA ASP A 63 3.62 3.34 -1.25
C ASP A 63 2.17 2.84 -1.46
N ARG A 64 2.01 1.76 -2.23
CA ARG A 64 0.72 1.08 -2.43
C ARG A 64 0.23 0.43 -1.14
N GLY A 65 1.13 -0.18 -0.38
CA GLY A 65 0.86 -0.72 0.95
C GLY A 65 0.43 0.35 1.95
N GLU A 66 1.10 1.50 1.97
CA GLU A 66 0.69 2.66 2.77
C GLU A 66 -0.67 3.20 2.34
N GLY A 67 -0.89 3.36 1.03
CA GLY A 67 -2.17 3.79 0.49
C GLY A 67 -3.33 2.84 0.83
N TYR A 68 -3.06 1.53 0.90
CA TYR A 68 -4.03 0.54 1.36
C TYR A 68 -4.38 0.75 2.84
N LEU A 69 -3.39 0.94 3.71
CA LEU A 69 -3.61 1.21 5.14
C LEU A 69 -4.33 2.54 5.38
N ASP A 70 -4.08 3.54 4.53
CA ASP A 70 -4.78 4.83 4.56
C ASP A 70 -6.20 4.77 3.98
N GLY A 71 -6.64 3.61 3.46
CA GLY A 71 -7.95 3.44 2.81
C GLY A 71 -8.07 4.15 1.45
N LYS A 72 -6.95 4.63 0.88
CA LYS A 72 -6.88 5.26 -0.44
C LYS A 72 -6.90 4.22 -1.57
N ILE A 73 -6.49 2.99 -1.26
CA ILE A 73 -6.34 1.90 -2.22
C ILE A 73 -7.13 0.68 -1.74
N SER A 74 -7.91 0.08 -2.65
CA SER A 74 -8.65 -1.16 -2.41
C SER A 74 -7.88 -2.36 -2.98
N THR A 75 -7.83 -3.47 -2.24
CA THR A 75 -7.20 -4.73 -2.69
C THR A 75 -8.22 -5.78 -3.11
N TYR A 76 -9.51 -5.41 -3.15
CA TYR A 76 -10.56 -6.26 -3.69
C TYR A 76 -10.43 -6.30 -5.22
N GLU A 77 -10.41 -7.50 -5.81
CA GLU A 77 -10.31 -7.72 -7.27
C GLU A 77 -11.39 -7.00 -8.10
N ASN A 78 -12.45 -6.47 -7.47
CA ASN A 78 -13.57 -5.79 -8.15
C ASN A 78 -13.50 -4.26 -8.13
N GLU A 79 -12.45 -3.65 -7.57
CA GLU A 79 -12.36 -2.19 -7.47
C GLU A 79 -11.04 -1.69 -8.07
N PRO A 80 -11.07 -0.86 -9.13
CA PRO A 80 -9.85 -0.30 -9.69
C PRO A 80 -9.19 0.65 -8.69
N ASP A 81 -7.87 0.57 -8.57
CA ASP A 81 -7.03 1.52 -7.84
C ASP A 81 -7.26 2.94 -8.37
N ARG A 82 -8.20 3.69 -7.80
CA ARG A 82 -8.32 5.12 -8.05
C ARG A 82 -7.23 5.82 -7.27
N VAL A 83 -6.11 6.12 -7.92
CA VAL A 83 -5.22 7.18 -7.45
C VAL A 83 -6.00 8.50 -7.48
N PRO A 84 -6.25 9.18 -6.35
CA PRO A 84 -6.76 10.54 -6.41
C PRO A 84 -5.66 11.38 -7.05
N GLN A 85 -5.88 11.86 -8.28
CA GLN A 85 -5.11 12.98 -8.81
C GLN A 85 -5.39 14.15 -7.88
N SER A 86 -4.40 14.47 -7.05
CA SER A 86 -4.35 15.75 -6.35
C SER A 86 -4.07 16.83 -7.40
N ASP A 87 -5.13 17.33 -8.03
CA ASP A 87 -5.10 18.55 -8.82
C ASP A 87 -5.20 19.74 -7.85
N ASP A 88 -4.06 20.06 -7.21
CA ASP A 88 -3.89 21.33 -6.48
C ASP A 88 -3.09 22.32 -7.35
N GLU A 89 -3.57 23.56 -7.35
CA GLU A 89 -2.96 24.81 -7.81
C GLU A 89 -3.11 25.26 -9.29
N ASN A 90 -4.23 25.96 -9.54
CA ASN A 90 -4.28 27.39 -9.90
C ASN A 90 -3.14 28.01 -10.74
N ASP A 91 -3.43 28.37 -12.00
CA ASP A 91 -3.03 29.68 -12.54
C ASP A 91 -4.10 30.15 -13.54
N GLY A 92 -4.78 31.24 -13.18
CA GLY A 92 -5.83 31.83 -14.00
C GLY A 92 -5.28 32.69 -15.13
N VAL A 93 -5.99 32.73 -16.25
CA VAL A 93 -6.19 33.99 -17.00
C VAL A 93 -7.33 33.84 -18.02
N SER A 94 -8.41 34.56 -17.69
CA SER A 94 -9.34 35.30 -18.56
C SER A 94 -9.63 34.82 -19.99
N SER A 95 -10.88 34.37 -20.20
CA SER A 95 -11.67 34.78 -21.37
C SER A 95 -11.81 36.32 -21.40
N PRO A 96 -12.06 37.04 -22.53
CA PRO A 96 -12.92 36.61 -23.64
C PRO A 96 -12.54 37.12 -25.06
N SER A 97 -13.12 36.52 -26.12
CA SER A 97 -13.89 37.19 -27.21
C SER A 97 -13.95 36.36 -28.49
N SER A 98 -15.19 36.19 -28.98
CA SER A 98 -15.65 35.68 -30.28
C SER A 98 -15.22 36.57 -31.48
N PRO A 99 -15.76 36.38 -32.70
CA PRO A 99 -15.85 35.20 -33.60
C PRO A 99 -15.31 35.55 -35.01
N GLU A 100 -15.20 34.62 -35.96
CA GLU A 100 -15.76 34.81 -37.33
C GLU A 100 -15.64 33.56 -38.22
N SER A 101 -16.71 33.29 -38.96
CA SER A 101 -16.82 32.30 -40.03
C SER A 101 -16.27 32.87 -41.35
N PRO A 102 -15.99 32.00 -42.33
CA PRO A 102 -16.74 32.13 -43.59
C PRO A 102 -17.37 30.83 -44.08
#